data_AF-A0A6B0RTG8-F1
#
_entry.id   AF-A0A6B0RTG8-F1
#
_cell.length_a   1.000
_cell.length_b   1.000
_cell.length_c   1.000
_cell.angle_alpha   90.00
_cell.angle_beta   90.00
_cell.angle_gamma   90.00
#
_symmetry.space_group_name_H-M   'P 1'
#
loop_
_entity.id
_entity.type
_entity.pdbx_description
1 polymer ?
#
loop_
_entity_poly.entity_id
_entity_poly.type
_entity_poly.pdbx_seq_one_letter_code
_entity_poly.pdbx_strand_id
1 'polypeptide(L)'
;MGDLPGLVRLSIALRIQPNDGPVFYKVDGQRFGQNRTIKLLTGSSYKVEVKIKPTTLQVENISIGGVVVPLELKSKEPDGDRIVYTGTYDTEGVAPTKSGERQPIQITMPLLFKGIK
;
A
#
# COMPACT_ATOMS: atom_id res chain seq x y z
N MET A 1 -28.34 -0.70 -9.77
CA MET A 1 -27.02 -0.39 -9.17
C MET A 1 -26.54 -1.71 -8.60
N GLY A 2 -25.51 -2.33 -9.19
CA GLY A 2 -25.09 -3.67 -8.77
C GLY A 2 -24.68 -3.68 -7.30
N ASP A 3 -25.00 -4.76 -6.57
CA ASP A 3 -24.72 -4.85 -5.14
C ASP A 3 -23.23 -4.71 -4.85
N LEU A 4 -22.90 -3.92 -3.83
CA LEU A 4 -21.54 -3.82 -3.31
C LEU A 4 -21.09 -5.20 -2.81
N PRO A 5 -19.81 -5.56 -3.01
CA PRO A 5 -19.33 -6.87 -2.58
C PRO A 5 -19.39 -6.96 -1.06
N GLY A 6 -19.99 -8.06 -0.55
CA GLY A 6 -20.11 -8.30 0.89
C GLY A 6 -18.78 -8.53 1.61
N LEU A 7 -17.70 -8.84 0.87
CA LEU A 7 -16.34 -8.96 1.40
C LEU A 7 -15.32 -8.41 0.42
N VAL A 8 -14.43 -7.55 0.92
CA VAL A 8 -13.27 -7.04 0.21
C VAL A 8 -11.99 -7.57 0.85
N ARG A 9 -11.10 -8.16 0.06
CA ARG A 9 -9.76 -8.55 0.52
C ARG A 9 -8.72 -7.65 -0.12
N LEU A 10 -7.93 -6.99 0.73
CA LEU A 10 -6.84 -6.10 0.33
C LEU A 10 -5.53 -6.65 0.87
N SER A 11 -4.49 -6.66 0.02
CA SER A 11 -3.12 -6.90 0.43
C SER A 11 -2.24 -5.81 -0.18
N ILE A 12 -1.46 -5.14 0.66
CA ILE A 12 -0.50 -4.12 0.26
C ILE A 12 0.89 -4.62 0.63
N ALA A 13 1.81 -4.60 -0.33
CA ALA A 13 3.21 -4.93 -0.10
C ALA A 13 4.10 -3.76 -0.53
N LEU A 14 5.15 -3.51 0.25
CA LEU A 14 6.21 -2.56 -0.04
C LEU A 14 7.52 -3.33 -0.21
N ARG A 15 8.29 -2.99 -1.25
CA ARG A 15 9.65 -3.52 -1.49
C ARG A 15 10.59 -2.39 -1.87
N ILE A 16 11.76 -2.31 -1.24
CA ILE A 16 12.72 -1.25 -1.55
C ILE A 16 13.30 -1.44 -2.96
N GLN A 17 13.35 -0.37 -3.75
CA GLN A 17 13.94 -0.36 -5.10
C GLN A 17 15.45 -0.03 -5.04
N PRO A 18 16.23 -0.43 -6.05
CA PRO A 18 15.83 -1.14 -7.29
C PRO A 18 15.72 -2.67 -7.14
N ASN A 19 16.15 -3.23 -6.00
CA ASN A 19 16.40 -4.68 -5.89
C ASN A 19 15.19 -5.51 -5.44
N ASP A 20 13.99 -4.92 -5.35
CA ASP A 20 12.81 -5.56 -4.77
C ASP A 20 13.07 -6.14 -3.35
N GLY A 21 13.93 -5.46 -2.59
CA GLY A 21 14.39 -5.91 -1.27
C GLY A 21 13.34 -5.77 -0.16
N PRO A 22 13.58 -6.37 1.02
CA PRO A 22 12.65 -6.32 2.13
C PRO A 22 12.56 -4.93 2.75
N VAL A 23 11.38 -4.61 3.30
CA VAL A 23 11.22 -3.50 4.24
C VAL A 23 11.40 -4.04 5.66
N PHE A 24 12.31 -3.41 6.42
CA PHE A 24 12.60 -3.82 7.78
C PHE A 24 11.54 -3.32 8.74
N TYR A 25 11.33 -4.04 9.85
CA TYR A 25 10.52 -3.58 10.97
C TYR A 25 11.35 -3.55 12.26
N LYS A 26 10.93 -2.70 13.18
CA LYS A 26 11.46 -2.65 14.55
C LYS A 26 10.45 -3.32 15.48
N VAL A 27 10.96 -4.10 16.44
CA VAL A 27 10.19 -4.61 17.57
C VAL A 27 10.60 -3.78 18.77
N ASP A 28 9.71 -2.91 19.21
CA ASP A 28 9.98 -1.96 20.29
C ASP A 28 9.33 -2.39 21.62
N GLY A 29 8.66 -3.56 21.64
CA GLY A 29 7.91 -4.03 22.80
C GLY A 29 6.80 -3.04 23.18
N GLN A 30 6.52 -2.91 24.47
CA GLN A 30 5.50 -1.99 24.98
C GLN A 30 5.98 -0.53 25.10
N ARG A 31 7.15 -0.18 24.55
CA ARG A 31 7.69 1.19 24.63
C ARG A 31 6.82 2.21 23.87
N PHE A 32 6.14 1.77 22.81
CA PHE A 32 5.23 2.60 22.02
C PHE A 32 3.85 1.94 21.98
N GLY A 33 2.83 2.67 21.50
CA GLY A 33 1.48 2.15 21.33
C GLY A 33 1.34 1.01 20.30
N GLN A 34 2.45 0.61 19.64
CA GLN A 34 2.51 -0.51 18.71
C GLN A 34 3.78 -1.33 18.96
N ASN A 35 3.63 -2.64 19.12
CA ASN A 35 4.74 -3.56 19.39
C ASN A 35 5.70 -3.70 18.19
N ARG A 36 5.24 -3.36 16.98
CA ARG A 36 6.01 -3.43 15.74
C ARG A 36 5.76 -2.19 14.88
N THR A 37 6.81 -1.62 14.34
CA THR A 37 6.73 -0.49 13.40
C THR A 37 7.58 -0.75 12.17
N ILE A 38 7.10 -0.32 11.00
CA ILE A 38 7.83 -0.42 9.74
C ILE A 38 8.89 0.67 9.68
N LYS A 39 10.09 0.35 9.19
CA LYS A 39 11.16 1.33 8.94
C LYS A 39 11.23 1.63 7.45
N LEU A 40 10.90 2.87 7.10
CA LEU A 40 11.09 3.42 5.76
C LEU A 40 12.28 4.38 5.79
N LEU A 41 13.22 4.18 4.88
CA LEU A 41 14.28 5.13 4.56
C LEU A 41 13.69 6.29 3.76
N THR A 42 14.10 7.51 4.10
CA THR A 42 13.84 8.74 3.34
C THR A 42 14.80 8.84 2.15
N GLY A 43 14.38 9.52 1.08
CA GLY A 43 15.19 9.62 -0.15
C GLY A 43 15.40 8.27 -0.84
N SER A 44 14.39 7.39 -0.74
CA SER A 44 14.38 6.05 -1.34
C SER A 44 13.04 5.78 -2.00
N SER A 45 13.05 4.99 -3.06
CA SER A 45 11.83 4.56 -3.74
C SER A 45 11.43 3.13 -3.34
N TYR A 46 10.14 2.88 -3.21
CA TYR A 46 9.57 1.57 -2.89
C TYR A 46 8.56 1.19 -3.94
N LYS A 47 8.62 -0.06 -4.41
CA LYS A 47 7.55 -0.64 -5.20
C LYS A 47 6.39 -0.98 -4.28
N VAL A 48 5.24 -0.41 -4.60
CA VAL A 48 3.95 -0.74 -4.00
C VAL A 48 3.32 -1.82 -4.86
N GLU A 49 2.84 -2.90 -4.26
CA GLU A 49 2.00 -3.91 -4.91
C GLU A 49 0.68 -4.02 -4.13
N VAL A 50 -0.43 -3.69 -4.79
CA VAL A 50 -1.78 -3.76 -4.23
C VAL A 50 -2.51 -4.92 -4.88
N LYS A 51 -3.04 -5.83 -4.07
CA LYS A 51 -3.89 -6.94 -4.53
C LYS A 51 -5.28 -6.78 -3.97
N ILE A 52 -6.27 -6.84 -4.84
CA ILE A 52 -7.68 -6.61 -4.49
C ILE A 52 -8.51 -7.81 -4.92
N LYS A 53 -9.44 -8.20 -4.06
CA LYS A 53 -10.57 -9.09 -4.37
C LYS A 53 -11.87 -8.46 -3.86
N PRO A 54 -12.99 -8.54 -4.60
CA PRO A 54 -13.13 -9.12 -5.93
C PRO A 54 -12.62 -8.19 -7.05
N THR A 55 -12.47 -8.74 -8.26
CA THR A 55 -12.02 -7.99 -9.46
C THR A 55 -13.00 -6.94 -10.01
N THR A 56 -14.21 -6.84 -9.43
CA THR A 56 -15.17 -5.75 -9.72
C THR A 56 -14.75 -4.43 -9.08
N LEU A 57 -13.78 -4.45 -8.17
CA LEU A 57 -13.14 -3.26 -7.62
C LEU A 57 -11.93 -2.84 -8.44
N GLN A 58 -11.74 -1.53 -8.54
CA GLN A 58 -10.59 -0.90 -9.16
C GLN A 58 -10.00 0.15 -8.25
N VAL A 59 -8.71 0.41 -8.44
CA VAL A 59 -7.97 1.48 -7.76
C VAL A 59 -7.08 2.17 -8.79
N GLU A 60 -6.94 3.48 -8.67
CA GLU A 60 -6.08 4.30 -9.53
C GLU A 60 -4.87 4.85 -8.78
N ASN A 61 -5.00 5.07 -7.47
CA ASN A 61 -3.92 5.59 -6.64
C ASN A 61 -4.06 5.12 -5.19
N ILE A 62 -2.94 5.17 -4.49
CA ILE A 62 -2.84 4.99 -3.04
C ILE A 62 -2.05 6.17 -2.48
N SER A 63 -2.51 6.76 -1.39
CA SER A 63 -1.76 7.77 -0.65
C SER A 63 -1.09 7.13 0.55
N ILE A 64 0.22 7.35 0.70
CA ILE A 64 1.03 6.86 1.83
C ILE A 64 1.71 8.08 2.47
N GLY A 65 1.32 8.42 3.69
CA GLY A 65 1.89 9.56 4.41
C GLY A 65 1.72 10.91 3.70
N GLY A 66 0.66 11.05 2.88
CA GLY A 66 0.40 12.25 2.08
C GLY A 66 1.01 12.22 0.67
N VAL A 67 1.91 11.29 0.36
CA VAL A 67 2.42 11.10 -1.00
C VAL A 67 1.41 10.29 -1.81
N VAL A 68 0.95 10.83 -2.92
CA VAL A 68 0.05 10.13 -3.85
C VAL A 68 0.88 9.26 -4.79
N VAL A 69 0.57 7.97 -4.80
CA VAL A 69 1.24 6.97 -5.64
C VAL A 69 0.24 6.51 -6.71
N PRO A 70 0.46 6.87 -7.99
CA PRO A 70 -0.28 6.30 -9.09
C PRO A 70 -0.09 4.79 -9.16
N LEU A 71 -1.17 4.06 -9.43
CA LEU A 71 -1.18 2.61 -9.54
C LEU A 71 -1.52 2.18 -10.96
N GLU A 72 -0.68 1.33 -11.52
CA GLU A 72 -0.85 0.73 -12.83
C GLU A 72 -1.31 -0.72 -12.70
N LEU A 73 -2.20 -1.14 -13.58
CA LEU A 73 -2.65 -2.53 -13.64
C LEU A 73 -1.48 -3.43 -14.08
N LYS A 74 -1.07 -4.34 -13.20
CA LYS A 74 -0.03 -5.32 -13.51
C LYS A 74 -0.63 -6.62 -14.05
N SER A 75 -1.68 -7.12 -13.41
CA SER A 75 -2.37 -8.32 -13.86
C SER A 75 -3.79 -8.41 -13.32
N LYS A 76 -4.65 -9.11 -14.05
CA LYS A 76 -6.00 -9.48 -13.63
C LYS A 76 -6.13 -10.98 -13.87
N GLU A 77 -6.36 -11.75 -12.80
CA GLU A 77 -6.54 -13.19 -12.92
C GLU A 77 -7.91 -13.51 -13.55
N PRO A 78 -8.02 -14.57 -14.38
CA PRO A 78 -9.30 -15.10 -14.83
C PRO A 78 -10.18 -15.49 -13.63
N ASP A 79 -11.49 -15.65 -13.86
CA ASP A 79 -12.48 -16.09 -12.85
C ASP A 79 -12.76 -15.11 -11.70
N GLY A 80 -12.25 -13.88 -11.80
CA GLY A 80 -12.66 -12.77 -10.95
C GLY A 80 -12.06 -12.78 -9.54
N ASP A 81 -11.06 -13.64 -9.31
CA ASP A 81 -10.49 -13.88 -8.00
C ASP A 81 -9.58 -12.73 -7.54
N ARG A 82 -8.63 -12.25 -8.37
CA ARG A 82 -7.65 -11.23 -7.97
C ARG A 82 -7.28 -10.24 -9.07
N ILE A 83 -7.15 -8.98 -8.71
CA ILE A 83 -6.49 -7.95 -9.52
C ILE A 83 -5.25 -7.43 -8.78
N VAL A 84 -4.17 -7.19 -9.51
CA VAL A 84 -2.89 -6.74 -8.98
C VAL A 84 -2.49 -5.43 -9.65
N TYR A 85 -2.25 -4.42 -8.83
CA TYR A 85 -1.74 -3.12 -9.24
C TYR A 85 -0.34 -2.88 -8.67
N THR A 86 0.47 -2.10 -9.37
CA THR A 86 1.77 -1.67 -8.89
C THR A 86 2.01 -0.18 -9.09
N GLY A 87 2.79 0.42 -8.21
CA GLY A 87 3.24 1.80 -8.33
C GLY A 87 4.55 2.03 -7.60
N THR A 88 5.11 3.22 -7.73
CA THR A 88 6.36 3.60 -7.06
C THR A 88 6.07 4.67 -6.02
N TYR A 89 6.28 4.32 -4.74
CA TYR A 89 6.25 5.25 -3.63
C TYR A 89 7.63 5.85 -3.42
N ASP A 90 7.79 7.12 -3.78
CA ASP A 90 9.01 7.87 -3.51
C ASP A 90 8.94 8.60 -2.17
N THR A 91 10.04 8.56 -1.44
CA THR A 91 10.22 9.25 -0.14
C THR A 91 11.21 10.40 -0.22
N GLU A 92 11.59 10.84 -1.42
CA GLU A 92 12.27 12.11 -1.62
C GLU A 92 11.45 13.25 -1.02
N GLY A 93 12.12 14.15 -0.28
CA GLY A 93 11.46 15.26 0.43
C GLY A 93 10.66 14.87 1.67
N VAL A 94 10.45 13.58 1.97
CA VAL A 94 9.81 13.15 3.22
C VAL A 94 10.77 13.34 4.38
N ALA A 95 10.34 14.10 5.40
CA ALA A 95 11.15 14.36 6.58
C ALA A 95 11.35 13.09 7.43
N PRO A 96 12.58 12.81 7.91
CA PRO A 96 12.82 11.66 8.77
C PRO A 96 12.19 11.86 10.14
N THR A 97 11.62 10.79 10.70
CA THR A 97 11.17 10.80 12.10
C THR A 97 12.37 10.91 13.05
N LYS A 98 12.24 11.74 14.07
CA LYS A 98 13.29 11.94 15.09
C LYS A 98 13.63 10.61 15.78
N SER A 99 14.90 10.44 16.14
CA SER A 99 15.34 9.26 16.89
C SER A 99 14.56 9.09 18.19
N GLY A 100 14.09 7.88 18.46
CA GLY A 100 13.27 7.57 19.63
C GLY A 100 11.78 7.86 19.47
N GLU A 101 11.33 8.40 18.34
CA GLU A 101 9.93 8.65 18.04
C GLU A 101 9.38 7.70 16.97
N ARG A 102 8.04 7.58 16.92
CA ARG A 102 7.30 6.85 15.88
C ARG A 102 6.16 7.73 15.42
N GLN A 103 6.05 7.93 14.11
CA GLN A 103 4.98 8.70 13.51
C GLN A 103 4.00 7.74 12.83
N PRO A 104 2.68 7.90 13.04
CA PRO A 104 1.70 7.16 12.27
C PRO A 104 1.75 7.64 10.82
N ILE A 105 1.87 6.70 9.89
CA ILE A 105 1.78 6.96 8.45
C ILE A 105 0.39 6.52 8.01
N GLN A 106 -0.44 7.50 7.63
CA GLN A 106 -1.76 7.20 7.11
C GLN A 106 -1.65 6.60 5.71
N ILE A 107 -2.42 5.54 5.45
CA ILE A 107 -2.62 4.97 4.12
C ILE A 107 -4.08 5.19 3.73
N THR A 108 -4.31 5.80 2.58
CA THR A 108 -5.64 6.05 2.03
C THR A 108 -5.70 5.51 0.61
N MET A 109 -6.77 4.81 0.26
CA MET A 109 -6.93 4.21 -1.07
C MET A 109 -8.39 4.24 -1.51
N PRO A 110 -8.79 5.13 -2.42
CA PRO A 110 -10.13 5.16 -2.97
C PRO A 110 -10.38 3.93 -3.85
N LEU A 111 -11.47 3.20 -3.59
CA LEU A 111 -11.88 2.06 -4.39
C LEU A 111 -13.11 2.42 -5.22
N LEU A 112 -13.06 2.08 -6.51
CA LEU A 112 -14.18 2.25 -7.42
C LEU A 112 -14.79 0.89 -7.76
N PHE A 113 -16.08 0.74 -7.49
CA PHE A 113 -16.84 -0.44 -7.90
C PHE A 113 -17.31 -0.28 -9.35
N LYS A 114 -16.82 -1.15 -10.25
CA LYS A 114 -17.40 -1.29 -11.59
C LYS A 114 -18.42 -2.42 -11.53
N GLY A 115 -19.69 -2.03 -11.50
CA GLY A 115 -20.79 -2.98 -11.70
C GLY A 115 -20.63 -3.71 -13.03
N ILE A 116 -21.03 -4.99 -13.05
CA ILE A 116 -21.17 -5.74 -14.29
C ILE A 116 -22.38 -5.13 -15.02
N LYS A 117 -22.16 -4.62 -16.24
CA LYS A 117 -23.25 -4.19 -17.12
C LYS A 117 -23.98 -5.41 -17.67
#